data_AF-A0A523K7X4-F1
#
_entry.id   AF-A0A523K7X4-F1
#
_cell.length_a   1.000
_cell.length_b   1.000
_cell.length_c   1.000
_cell.angle_alpha   90.00
_cell.angle_beta   90.00
_cell.angle_gamma   90.00
#
_symmetry.space_group_name_H-M   'P 1'
#
loop_
_entity.id
_entity.type
_entity.pdbx_description
1 polymer ?
#
loop_
_entity_poly.entity_id
_entity_poly.type
_entity_poly.pdbx_seq_one_letter_code
_entity_poly.pdbx_strand_id
1 'polypeptide(L)'
;MLARQDEPTRTEQFDRLSTSLANLSDEYSADMIGTISFLLLVLGWFITSERSRAYLHTNRLARRAALTAIPSVALLNAVLISGVYTASKAKVSALKELDYLGSDYYGDDEITLTLLIANLAIHLVLFGTVFVLVWARKAHTPSPAPGAAA
;
A
#
# COMPACT_ATOMS: atom_id res chain seq x y z
N MET A 1 -3.18 -53.68 -2.63
CA MET A 1 -2.30 -52.57 -3.07
C MET A 1 -3.21 -51.45 -3.55
N LEU A 2 -3.52 -50.49 -2.67
CA LEU A 2 -4.26 -49.28 -3.04
C LEU A 2 -3.23 -48.34 -3.70
N ALA A 3 -3.36 -48.12 -5.00
CA ALA A 3 -2.60 -47.08 -5.68
C ALA A 3 -2.95 -45.73 -5.03
N ARG A 4 -1.94 -44.95 -4.63
CA ARG A 4 -2.12 -43.54 -4.28
C ARG A 4 -2.75 -42.84 -5.49
N GLN A 5 -4.05 -42.56 -5.43
CA GLN A 5 -4.77 -41.78 -6.45
C GLN A 5 -4.82 -40.28 -6.12
N ASP A 6 -4.10 -39.81 -5.10
CA ASP A 6 -4.22 -38.45 -4.58
C ASP A 6 -3.07 -37.51 -5.00
N GLU A 7 -2.14 -37.94 -5.85
CA GLU A 7 -1.10 -37.04 -6.36
C GLU A 7 -1.66 -36.23 -7.54
N PRO A 8 -1.77 -34.88 -7.40
CA PRO A 8 -2.28 -34.04 -8.47
C PRO A 8 -1.38 -34.15 -9.69
N THR A 9 -1.98 -34.23 -10.87
CA THR A 9 -1.25 -34.28 -12.13
C THR A 9 -0.41 -33.02 -12.33
N ARG A 10 0.65 -33.09 -13.14
CA ARG A 10 1.50 -31.93 -13.46
C ARG A 10 0.69 -30.73 -13.99
N THR A 11 -0.35 -30.99 -14.77
CA THR A 11 -1.28 -29.98 -15.29
C THR A 11 -2.13 -29.37 -14.17
N GLU A 12 -2.69 -30.19 -13.27
CA GLU A 12 -3.45 -29.68 -12.12
C GLU A 12 -2.57 -28.86 -11.16
N GLN A 13 -1.30 -29.24 -10.99
CA GLN A 13 -0.34 -28.46 -10.21
C GLN A 13 -0.05 -27.10 -10.87
N PHE A 14 0.14 -27.10 -12.19
CA PHE A 14 0.32 -25.88 -12.98
C PHE A 14 -0.89 -24.94 -12.88
N ASP A 15 -2.11 -25.45 -13.09
CA ASP A 15 -3.35 -24.67 -13.03
C ASP A 15 -3.58 -24.06 -11.63
N ARG A 16 -3.29 -24.82 -10.58
CA ARG A 16 -3.38 -24.34 -9.20
C ARG A 16 -2.37 -23.23 -8.93
N LEU A 17 -1.12 -23.39 -9.37
CA LEU A 17 -0.07 -22.41 -9.13
C LEU A 17 -0.28 -21.13 -9.93
N SER A 18 -0.66 -21.24 -11.20
CA SER A 18 -0.93 -20.09 -12.08
C SER A 18 -2.14 -19.30 -11.59
N THR A 19 -3.27 -19.96 -11.30
CA THR A 19 -4.45 -19.31 -10.70
C THR A 19 -4.10 -18.64 -9.39
N SER A 20 -3.28 -19.28 -8.56
CA SER A 20 -2.87 -18.71 -7.28
C SER A 20 -1.90 -17.52 -7.43
N LEU A 21 -1.11 -17.46 -8.51
CA LEU A 21 -0.27 -16.31 -8.82
C LEU A 21 -1.13 -15.13 -9.32
N ALA A 22 -2.06 -15.38 -10.23
CA ALA A 22 -3.01 -14.38 -10.73
C ALA A 22 -3.83 -13.77 -9.58
N ASN A 23 -4.44 -14.61 -8.73
CA ASN A 23 -5.20 -14.14 -7.58
C ASN A 23 -4.34 -13.29 -6.62
N LEU A 24 -3.07 -13.65 -6.41
CA LEU A 24 -2.15 -12.86 -5.59
C LEU A 24 -1.89 -11.48 -6.20
N SER A 25 -1.72 -11.41 -7.53
CA SER A 25 -1.52 -10.16 -8.26
C SER A 25 -2.77 -9.26 -8.21
N ASP A 26 -3.94 -9.85 -8.39
CA ASP A 26 -5.23 -9.16 -8.34
C ASP A 26 -5.54 -8.61 -6.95
N GLU A 27 -5.37 -9.43 -5.89
CA GLU A 27 -5.55 -9.01 -4.50
C GLU A 27 -4.58 -7.89 -4.14
N TYR A 28 -3.30 -8.04 -4.50
CA TYR A 28 -2.30 -7.00 -4.26
C TYR A 28 -2.64 -5.68 -4.98
N SER A 29 -3.09 -5.74 -6.23
CA SER A 29 -3.48 -4.56 -7.00
C SER A 29 -4.72 -3.88 -6.44
N ALA A 30 -5.72 -4.66 -6.03
CA ALA A 30 -6.93 -4.14 -5.39
C ALA A 30 -6.61 -3.45 -4.05
N ASP A 31 -5.78 -4.08 -3.21
CA ASP A 31 -5.34 -3.52 -1.94
C ASP A 31 -4.52 -2.24 -2.13
N MET A 32 -3.64 -2.21 -3.14
CA MET A 32 -2.86 -1.03 -3.50
C MET A 32 -3.78 0.14 -3.87
N ILE A 33 -4.72 -0.09 -4.79
CA ILE A 33 -5.66 0.94 -5.25
C ILE A 33 -6.55 1.42 -4.10
N GLY A 34 -7.05 0.49 -3.27
CA GLY A 34 -7.87 0.80 -2.10
C GLY A 34 -7.13 1.67 -1.10
N THR A 35 -5.89 1.34 -0.78
CA THR A 35 -5.06 2.08 0.18
C THR A 35 -4.70 3.47 -0.34
N ILE A 36 -4.29 3.59 -1.60
CA ILE A 36 -4.00 4.89 -2.23
C ILE A 36 -5.25 5.77 -2.23
N SER A 37 -6.40 5.21 -2.64
CA SER A 37 -7.68 5.94 -2.67
C SER A 37 -8.07 6.45 -1.30
N PHE A 38 -7.94 5.61 -0.26
CA PHE A 38 -8.20 6.01 1.12
C PHE A 38 -7.28 7.14 1.58
N LEU A 39 -5.97 7.05 1.32
CA LEU A 39 -5.02 8.10 1.69
C LEU A 39 -5.32 9.43 0.98
N LEU A 40 -5.71 9.38 -0.29
CA LEU A 40 -6.13 10.56 -1.05
C LEU A 40 -7.41 11.19 -0.46
N LEU A 41 -8.38 10.38 -0.02
CA LEU A 41 -9.57 10.87 0.67
C LEU A 41 -9.22 11.53 2.01
N VAL A 42 -8.33 10.93 2.79
CA VAL A 42 -7.83 11.52 4.04
C VAL A 42 -7.15 12.87 3.77
N LEU A 43 -6.27 12.93 2.77
CA LEU A 43 -5.61 14.18 2.34
C LEU A 43 -6.62 15.24 1.92
N GLY A 44 -7.59 14.87 1.06
CA GLY A 44 -8.65 15.76 0.61
C GLY A 44 -9.47 16.31 1.78
N TRP A 45 -9.80 15.47 2.75
CA TRP A 45 -10.49 15.88 3.98
C TRP A 45 -9.66 16.86 4.83
N PHE A 46 -8.36 16.61 4.97
CA PHE A 46 -7.44 17.51 5.68
C PHE A 46 -7.29 18.88 5.00
N ILE A 47 -7.26 18.91 3.67
CA ILE A 47 -7.09 20.13 2.88
C ILE A 47 -8.38 20.96 2.90
N THR A 48 -9.55 20.32 2.84
CA THR A 48 -10.84 21.00 2.70
C THR A 48 -11.49 21.38 4.04
N SER A 49 -11.26 20.63 5.12
CA SER A 49 -11.94 20.86 6.39
C SER A 49 -11.11 21.73 7.35
N GLU A 50 -11.56 22.97 7.59
CA GLU A 50 -10.96 23.83 8.63
C GLU A 50 -11.18 23.28 10.04
N ARG A 51 -12.32 22.62 10.28
CA ARG A 51 -12.66 22.04 11.59
C ARG A 51 -11.72 20.90 11.98
N SER A 52 -11.35 20.02 11.04
CA SER A 52 -10.44 18.90 11.34
C SER A 52 -9.03 19.39 11.66
N ARG A 53 -8.54 20.40 10.93
CA ARG A 53 -7.25 21.07 11.21
C ARG A 53 -7.26 21.74 12.57
N ALA A 54 -8.32 22.49 12.89
CA ALA A 54 -8.47 23.13 14.18
C ALA A 54 -8.48 22.10 15.33
N TYR A 55 -9.23 21.00 15.16
CA TYR A 55 -9.30 19.92 16.14
C TYR A 55 -7.93 19.26 16.41
N LEU A 56 -7.16 18.96 15.36
CA LEU A 56 -5.83 18.35 15.53
C LEU A 56 -4.79 19.33 16.10
N HIS A 57 -4.96 20.63 15.89
CA HIS A 57 -4.11 21.63 16.53
C HIS A 57 -4.42 21.80 18.02
N THR A 58 -5.68 21.70 18.42
CA THR A 58 -6.09 21.88 19.83
C THR A 58 -5.95 20.60 20.65
N ASN A 59 -6.21 19.44 20.05
CA ASN A 59 -6.15 18.16 20.74
C ASN A 59 -4.77 17.47 20.56
N ARG A 60 -3.92 17.58 21.59
CA ARG A 60 -2.57 16.98 21.61
C ARG A 60 -2.58 15.46 21.49
N LEU A 61 -3.60 14.79 22.06
CA LEU A 61 -3.70 13.33 22.03
C LEU A 61 -4.06 12.85 20.63
N ALA A 62 -5.04 13.47 19.98
CA ALA A 62 -5.40 13.19 18.59
C ALA A 62 -4.22 13.45 17.64
N ARG A 63 -3.47 14.54 17.84
CA ARG A 63 -2.27 14.83 17.05
C ARG A 63 -1.20 13.77 17.20
N ARG A 64 -0.90 13.34 18.43
CA ARG A 64 0.09 12.28 18.69
C ARG A 64 -0.34 10.96 18.06
N ALA A 65 -1.60 10.58 18.23
CA ALA A 65 -2.16 9.37 17.63
C ALA A 65 -2.03 9.37 16.10
N ALA A 66 -2.34 10.50 15.44
CA ALA A 66 -2.16 10.65 14.01
C ALA A 66 -0.67 10.53 13.60
N LEU A 67 0.22 11.21 14.32
CA LEU A 67 1.66 11.20 14.03
C LEU A 67 2.33 9.84 14.28
N THR A 68 1.80 9.00 15.17
CA THR A 68 2.28 7.63 15.38
C THR A 68 1.65 6.62 14.42
N ALA A 69 0.38 6.80 14.08
CA ALA A 69 -0.33 5.88 13.18
C ALA A 69 0.27 5.89 11.77
N ILE A 70 0.63 7.07 11.26
CA ILE A 70 1.21 7.23 9.90
C ILE A 70 2.46 6.36 9.69
N PRO A 71 3.54 6.46 10.50
CA PRO A 71 4.74 5.64 10.32
C PRO A 71 4.48 4.16 10.63
N SER A 72 3.59 3.82 11.57
CA SER A 72 3.24 2.43 11.85
C SER A 72 2.56 1.75 10.67
N VAL A 73 1.63 2.44 10.00
CA VAL A 73 0.95 1.93 8.81
C VAL A 73 1.93 1.83 7.64
N ALA A 74 2.81 2.82 7.45
CA ALA A 74 3.84 2.78 6.41
C ALA A 74 4.77 1.56 6.57
N LEU A 75 5.21 1.29 7.81
CA LEU A 75 6.06 0.15 8.11
C LEU A 75 5.33 -1.18 7.90
N LEU A 76 4.09 -1.29 8.38
CA LEU A 76 3.27 -2.49 8.18
C LEU A 76 3.08 -2.78 6.69
N ASN A 77 2.81 -1.75 5.89
CA ASN A 77 2.65 -1.88 4.44
C ASN A 77 3.95 -2.39 3.78
N ALA A 78 5.12 -1.87 4.19
CA ALA A 78 6.40 -2.34 3.67
C ALA A 78 6.67 -3.83 3.98
N VAL A 79 6.28 -4.30 5.17
CA VAL A 79 6.37 -5.71 5.55
C VAL A 79 5.44 -6.57 4.69
N LEU A 80 4.18 -6.15 4.53
CA LEU A 80 3.19 -6.88 3.71
C LEU A 80 3.64 -6.99 2.25
N ILE A 81 4.09 -5.88 1.66
CA ILE A 81 4.67 -5.82 0.31
C ILE A 81 5.81 -6.82 0.13
N SER A 82 6.71 -6.90 1.12
CA SER A 82 7.85 -7.83 1.08
C SER A 82 7.41 -9.30 1.14
N GLY A 83 6.36 -9.60 1.92
CA GLY A 83 5.76 -10.94 1.99
C GLY A 83 5.13 -11.34 0.65
N VAL A 84 4.35 -10.45 0.05
CA VAL A 84 3.71 -10.64 -1.26
C VAL A 84 4.76 -10.87 -2.37
N TYR A 85 5.85 -10.10 -2.38
CA TYR A 85 6.98 -10.31 -3.29
C TYR A 85 7.56 -11.71 -3.21
N THR A 86 7.87 -12.14 -1.98
CA THR A 86 8.50 -13.43 -1.72
C THR A 86 7.56 -14.57 -2.14
N ALA A 87 6.26 -14.44 -1.86
CA ALA A 87 5.24 -15.38 -2.29
C ALA A 87 5.10 -15.45 -3.82
N SER A 88 5.10 -14.31 -4.51
CA SER A 88 5.07 -14.27 -5.98
C SER A 88 6.29 -14.96 -6.58
N LYS A 89 7.51 -14.63 -6.11
CA LYS A 89 8.75 -15.26 -6.59
C LYS A 89 8.79 -16.77 -6.35
N ALA A 90 8.30 -17.24 -5.20
CA ALA A 90 8.20 -18.67 -4.91
C ALA A 90 7.25 -19.38 -5.89
N LYS A 91 6.09 -18.79 -6.19
CA LYS A 91 5.13 -19.34 -7.17
C LYS A 91 5.71 -19.36 -8.59
N VAL A 92 6.37 -18.29 -9.02
CA VAL A 92 7.04 -18.24 -10.33
C VAL A 92 8.17 -19.26 -10.43
N SER A 93 8.97 -19.45 -9.37
CA SER A 93 10.00 -20.50 -9.34
C SER A 93 9.38 -21.89 -9.50
N ALA A 94 8.32 -22.19 -8.74
CA ALA A 94 7.63 -23.48 -8.84
C ALA A 94 7.02 -23.71 -10.23
N LEU A 95 6.44 -22.67 -10.86
CA LEU A 95 5.93 -22.74 -12.23
C LEU A 95 7.04 -22.99 -13.26
N LYS A 96 8.22 -22.38 -13.07
CA LYS A 96 9.40 -22.61 -13.92
C LYS A 96 9.97 -24.02 -13.76
N GLU A 97 9.97 -24.57 -12.54
CA GLU A 97 10.38 -25.97 -12.28
C GLU A 97 9.45 -26.98 -12.95
N LEU A 98 8.16 -26.62 -13.14
CA LEU A 98 7.20 -27.43 -13.88
C LEU A 98 7.40 -27.39 -15.40
N ASP A 99 8.33 -26.59 -15.95
CA ASP A 99 8.78 -26.53 -17.36
C ASP A 99 7.64 -26.73 -18.39
N TYR A 100 6.53 -26.02 -18.19
CA TYR A 100 5.32 -26.13 -19.02
C TYR A 100 5.22 -25.01 -20.05
N LEU A 101 5.62 -23.81 -19.66
CA LEU A 101 5.62 -22.58 -20.47
C LEU A 101 6.91 -21.79 -20.23
N GLY A 102 7.34 -21.05 -21.26
CA GLY A 102 8.51 -20.18 -21.20
C GLY A 102 8.38 -19.07 -20.15
N SER A 103 9.52 -18.51 -19.74
CA SER A 103 9.60 -17.50 -18.67
C SER A 103 8.70 -16.27 -18.89
N ASP A 104 8.47 -15.92 -20.15
CA ASP A 104 7.77 -14.70 -20.55
C ASP A 104 6.27 -14.79 -20.27
N TYR A 105 5.72 -16.01 -20.17
CA TYR A 105 4.29 -16.24 -19.88
C TYR A 105 3.88 -15.71 -18.50
N TYR A 106 4.80 -15.67 -17.54
CA TYR A 106 4.50 -15.29 -16.16
C TYR A 106 4.73 -13.79 -15.88
N GLY A 107 5.21 -13.03 -16.87
CA GLY A 107 5.67 -11.65 -16.67
C GLY A 107 4.56 -10.68 -16.28
N ASP A 108 3.33 -10.91 -16.74
CA ASP A 108 2.19 -10.03 -16.47
C ASP A 108 1.63 -10.18 -15.05
N ASP A 109 1.68 -11.40 -14.49
CA ASP A 109 1.22 -11.70 -13.12
C ASP A 109 2.36 -11.66 -12.08
N GLU A 110 3.61 -11.52 -12.53
CA GLU A 110 4.77 -11.45 -11.65
C GLU A 110 4.85 -10.08 -10.97
N ILE A 111 4.85 -10.10 -9.64
CA ILE A 111 5.05 -8.89 -8.84
C ILE A 111 6.55 -8.55 -8.86
N THR A 112 6.91 -7.60 -9.72
CA THR A 112 8.29 -7.17 -9.91
C THR A 112 8.77 -6.25 -8.78
N LEU A 113 10.08 -6.26 -8.51
CA LEU A 113 10.68 -5.38 -7.52
C LEU A 113 10.46 -3.90 -7.86
N THR A 114 10.45 -3.55 -9.16
CA THR A 114 10.19 -2.18 -9.64
C THR A 114 8.79 -1.72 -9.25
N LEU A 115 7.77 -2.56 -9.42
CA LEU A 115 6.40 -2.25 -9.02
C LEU A 115 6.28 -1.99 -7.52
N LEU A 116 7.00 -2.77 -6.71
CA LEU A 116 7.00 -2.63 -5.25
C LEU A 116 7.70 -1.36 -4.79
N ILE A 117 8.84 -1.01 -5.39
CA ILE A 117 9.56 0.24 -5.11
C ILE A 117 8.68 1.44 -5.48
N ALA A 118 8.03 1.40 -6.64
CA ALA A 118 7.11 2.45 -7.05
C ALA A 118 5.94 2.59 -6.07
N ASN A 119 5.33 1.48 -5.66
CA ASN A 119 4.24 1.48 -4.68
C ASN A 119 4.69 2.04 -3.32
N LEU A 120 5.83 1.60 -2.81
CA LEU A 120 6.40 2.10 -1.57
C LEU A 120 6.69 3.60 -1.65
N ALA A 121 7.26 4.07 -2.77
CA ALA A 121 7.53 5.49 -2.98
C ALA A 121 6.25 6.34 -2.97
N ILE A 122 5.18 5.90 -3.65
CA ILE A 122 3.88 6.58 -3.65
C ILE A 122 3.34 6.69 -2.22
N HIS A 123 3.36 5.58 -1.47
CA HIS A 123 2.91 5.57 -0.08
C HIS A 123 3.72 6.50 0.80
N LEU A 124 5.05 6.49 0.69
CA LEU A 124 5.93 7.38 1.46
C LEU A 124 5.64 8.86 1.18
N VAL A 125 5.39 9.23 -0.08
CA VAL A 125 5.00 10.59 -0.46
C VAL A 125 3.66 10.98 0.14
N LEU A 126 2.65 10.10 0.05
CA LEU A 126 1.32 10.36 0.62
C LEU A 126 1.38 10.49 2.14
N PHE A 127 2.06 9.56 2.82
CA PHE A 127 2.27 9.61 4.27
C PHE A 127 3.05 10.85 4.70
N GLY A 128 4.12 11.21 3.99
CA GLY A 128 4.88 12.43 4.24
C GLY A 128 4.03 13.68 4.11
N THR A 129 3.14 13.72 3.11
CA THR A 129 2.20 14.83 2.92
C THR A 129 1.21 14.94 4.08
N VAL A 130 0.58 13.83 4.50
CA VAL A 130 -0.32 13.82 5.67
C VAL A 130 0.45 14.25 6.92
N PHE A 131 1.66 13.73 7.13
CA PHE A 131 2.51 14.07 8.28
C PHE A 131 2.82 15.56 8.33
N VAL A 132 3.22 16.17 7.20
CA VAL A 132 3.47 17.61 7.11
C VAL A 132 2.19 18.40 7.41
N LEU A 133 1.03 17.99 6.89
CA LEU A 133 -0.23 18.68 7.16
C LEU A 133 -0.65 18.60 8.64
N VAL A 134 -0.38 17.49 9.32
CA VAL A 134 -0.65 17.31 10.75
C VAL A 134 0.35 18.09 11.61
N TRP A 135 1.61 18.15 11.18
CA TRP A 135 2.69 18.79 11.93
C TRP A 135 2.76 20.31 11.73
N ALA A 136 2.50 20.79 10.52
CA ALA A 136 2.61 22.19 10.15
C ALA A 136 1.66 23.03 11.01
N ARG A 137 2.22 23.72 12.00
CA ARG A 137 1.52 24.78 12.71
C ARG A 137 1.14 25.82 11.67
N LYS A 138 -0.16 26.11 11.50
CA LYS A 138 -0.61 27.30 10.79
C LYS A 138 0.15 28.48 11.40
N ALA A 139 1.16 29.02 10.71
CA ALA A 139 1.72 30.32 11.05
C ALA A 139 0.53 31.27 10.93
N HIS A 140 -0.08 31.61 12.06
CA HIS A 140 -1.08 32.64 12.11
C HIS A 140 -0.34 33.91 11.74
N THR A 141 -0.44 34.32 10.48
CA THR A 141 -0.30 35.74 10.16
C THR A 141 -1.35 36.43 11.00
N PRO A 142 -0.96 37.24 12.01
CA PRO A 142 -1.94 37.99 12.76
C PRO A 142 -2.72 38.84 11.75
N SER A 143 -4.05 38.75 11.78
CA SER A 143 -4.88 39.70 11.06
C SER A 143 -4.46 41.10 11.55
N PRO A 144 -4.13 42.05 10.65
CA PRO A 144 -3.84 43.41 11.09
C PRO A 144 -5.03 43.90 11.93
N ALA A 145 -4.73 44.48 13.09
CA ALA A 145 -5.75 44.98 13.98
C ALA A 145 -6.66 45.95 13.22
N PRO A 146 -7.99 45.85 13.36
CA PRO A 146 -8.91 46.83 12.79
C PRO A 146 -8.61 48.18 13.44
N GLY A 147 -7.85 49.02 12.74
CA GLY A 147 -7.30 50.27 13.26
C GLY A 147 -5.94 50.69 12.70
N ALA A 148 -5.22 49.81 12.00
CA ALA A 148 -3.93 50.15 11.36
C ALA A 148 -4.06 50.78 9.95
N ALA A 149 -5.29 51.00 9.48
CA ALA A 149 -5.58 51.82 8.31
C ALA A 149 -6.21 53.12 8.80
N ALA A 150 -5.37 54.09 9.13
CA ALA A 150 -5.71 55.49 9.28
C ALA A 150 -4.70 56.30 8.46
#